data_AF-A0A3M8FZY9-F1
#
_entry.id   AF-A0A3M8FZY9-F1
#
_cell.length_a   1.000
_cell.length_b   1.000
_cell.length_c   1.000
_cell.angle_alpha   90.00
_cell.angle_beta   90.00
_cell.angle_gamma   90.00
#
_symmetry.space_group_name_H-M   'P 1'
#
loop_
_entity.id
_entity.type
_entity.pdbx_description
1 polymer ?
#
loop_
_entity_poly.entity_id
_entity_poly.type
_entity_poly.pdbx_seq_one_letter_code
_entity_poly.pdbx_strand_id
1 'polypeptide(L)'
;MKHIRIISALLLVTIFTGCYNAVVMTDKTPSNVVIDQPWAMGFVYGLVPPTPIDASETCTDGVAKVETKISFLNGLVSALTFSIVTPMHITVTCAEPGSTADAGFDEDQTITVPEDATDDELQEIYKYASDLAVKHDKPIYVSHK
;
A
#
# COMPACT_ATOMS: atom_id res chain seq x y z
N MET A 1 13.04 43.60 13.43
CA MET A 1 13.86 42.46 13.92
C MET A 1 13.04 41.37 14.63
N LYS A 2 12.12 41.68 15.55
CA LYS A 2 11.28 40.68 16.25
C LYS A 2 10.41 39.84 15.29
N HIS A 3 9.78 40.46 14.30
CA HIS A 3 8.96 39.77 13.30
C HIS A 3 9.78 38.87 12.36
N ILE A 4 10.98 39.30 11.97
CA ILE A 4 11.89 38.50 11.13
C ILE A 4 12.33 37.21 11.86
N ARG A 5 12.59 37.29 13.17
CA ARG A 5 12.91 36.11 14.00
C ARG A 5 11.74 35.13 14.12
N ILE A 6 10.53 35.66 14.29
CA ILE A 6 9.31 34.84 14.39
C ILE A 6 9.03 34.15 13.04
N ILE A 7 9.15 34.86 11.92
CA ILE A 7 8.94 34.31 10.58
C ILE A 7 9.98 33.22 10.26
N SER A 8 11.26 33.44 10.61
CA SER A 8 12.32 32.43 10.40
C SER A 8 12.09 31.17 11.24
N ALA A 9 11.66 31.31 12.50
CA ALA A 9 11.35 30.17 13.35
C ALA A 9 10.13 29.39 12.84
N LEU A 10 9.09 30.09 12.38
CA LEU A 10 7.89 29.48 11.82
C LEU A 10 8.21 28.69 10.54
N LEU A 11 9.01 29.27 9.64
CA LEU A 11 9.45 28.62 8.40
C LEU A 11 10.26 27.34 8.69
N LEU A 12 11.15 27.39 9.68
CA LEU A 12 11.95 26.24 10.08
C LEU A 12 11.07 25.07 10.56
N VAL A 13 10.08 25.36 11.41
CA VAL A 13 9.14 24.34 11.93
C VAL A 13 8.33 23.69 10.81
N THR A 14 7.89 24.47 9.81
CA THR A 14 7.11 23.94 8.67
C THR A 14 7.92 23.03 7.74
N ILE A 15 9.24 23.17 7.68
CA ILE A 15 10.10 22.30 6.85
C ILE A 15 10.28 20.91 7.50
N PHE A 16 10.14 20.81 8.83
CA PHE A 16 10.29 19.54 9.56
C PHE A 16 9.00 18.72 9.67
N THR A 17 7.86 19.20 9.16
CA THR A 17 6.61 18.42 9.10
C THR A 17 6.58 17.53 7.86
N GLY A 18 7.43 16.50 7.82
CA GLY A 18 7.36 15.46 6.79
C GLY A 18 6.33 14.38 7.13
N CYS A 19 5.74 13.73 6.12
CA CYS A 19 4.99 12.49 6.31
C CYS A 19 5.96 11.35 6.59
N TYR A 20 6.18 11.05 7.88
CA TYR A 20 7.10 10.01 8.34
C TYR A 20 6.41 8.68 8.67
N ASN A 21 5.18 8.48 8.20
CA ASN A 21 4.42 7.25 8.35
C ASN A 21 3.73 6.93 7.02
N ALA A 22 3.91 5.70 6.55
CA ALA A 22 3.28 5.16 5.37
C ALA A 22 2.68 3.80 5.73
N VAL A 23 1.43 3.59 5.33
CA VAL A 23 0.71 2.34 5.55
C VAL A 23 0.17 1.86 4.21
N VAL A 24 0.49 0.61 3.86
CA VAL A 24 -0.02 -0.09 2.69
C VAL A 24 -0.85 -1.27 3.18
N MET A 25 -2.11 -1.34 2.76
CA MET A 25 -3.04 -2.43 3.07
C MET A 25 -3.32 -3.21 1.78
N THR A 26 -3.59 -4.51 1.90
CA THR A 26 -3.91 -5.40 0.75
C THR A 26 -5.32 -5.96 0.81
N ASP A 27 -6.18 -5.40 1.68
CA ASP A 27 -7.56 -5.86 1.93
C ASP A 27 -7.68 -7.34 2.31
N LYS A 28 -6.60 -7.90 2.87
CA LYS A 28 -6.57 -9.20 3.53
C LYS A 28 -6.74 -9.02 5.04
N THR A 29 -7.40 -9.98 5.69
CA THR A 29 -7.56 -9.99 7.16
C THR A 29 -6.18 -10.15 7.82
N PRO A 30 -5.78 -9.23 8.72
CA PRO A 30 -4.48 -9.31 9.38
C PRO A 30 -4.44 -10.44 10.42
N SER A 31 -3.37 -11.23 10.41
CA SER A 31 -3.10 -12.26 11.40
C SER A 31 -2.30 -11.72 12.60
N ASN A 32 -2.01 -12.59 13.56
CA ASN A 32 -1.10 -12.32 14.68
C ASN A 32 0.39 -12.48 14.32
N VAL A 33 0.73 -12.88 13.08
CA VAL A 33 2.13 -13.07 12.65
C VAL A 33 2.66 -11.75 12.09
N VAL A 34 3.73 -11.25 12.70
CA VAL A 34 4.33 -9.95 12.38
C VAL A 34 5.84 -10.10 12.20
N ILE A 35 6.37 -9.53 11.12
CA ILE A 35 7.81 -9.34 10.90
C ILE A 35 8.14 -7.90 11.29
N ASP A 36 8.95 -7.71 12.32
CA ASP A 36 9.31 -6.39 12.83
C ASP A 36 10.78 -6.06 12.56
N GLN A 37 11.01 -5.00 11.78
CA GLN A 37 12.34 -4.53 11.38
C GLN A 37 12.52 -3.07 11.84
N PRO A 38 12.99 -2.83 13.08
CA PRO A 38 13.08 -1.48 13.64
C PRO A 38 14.16 -0.58 13.00
N TRP A 39 15.17 -1.19 12.39
CA TRP A 39 16.33 -0.53 11.79
C TRP A 39 16.53 -0.96 10.33
N ALA A 40 15.61 -0.55 9.46
CA ALA A 40 15.79 -0.64 8.02
C ALA A 40 16.57 0.59 7.53
N MET A 41 17.73 0.37 6.92
CA MET A 41 18.71 1.43 6.64
C MET A 41 18.48 2.05 5.26
N GLY A 42 17.85 3.22 5.20
CA GLY A 42 17.88 4.08 4.01
C GLY A 42 19.08 5.03 4.02
N PHE A 43 19.38 5.65 2.89
CA PHE A 43 20.47 6.63 2.79
C PHE A 43 20.07 7.88 2.00
N VAL A 44 20.82 8.96 2.24
CA VAL A 44 20.72 10.24 1.51
C VAL A 44 19.28 10.75 1.49
N TYR A 45 18.80 11.17 2.65
CA TYR A 45 17.42 11.67 2.84
C TYR A 45 16.34 10.67 2.41
N GLY A 46 16.65 9.37 2.45
CA GLY A 46 15.75 8.29 2.01
C GLY A 46 15.68 8.09 0.49
N LEU A 47 16.56 8.72 -0.30
CA LEU A 47 16.65 8.51 -1.75
C LEU A 47 17.07 7.08 -2.09
N VAL A 48 17.97 6.51 -1.26
CA VAL A 48 18.34 5.11 -1.36
C VAL A 48 17.44 4.32 -0.40
N PRO A 49 16.57 3.44 -0.90
CA PRO A 49 15.69 2.65 -0.06
C PRO A 49 16.48 1.61 0.75
N PRO A 50 15.92 1.14 1.87
CA PRO A 50 16.49 0.02 2.60
C PRO A 50 16.46 -1.27 1.76
N THR A 51 17.26 -2.24 2.18
CA THR A 51 17.22 -3.59 1.60
C THR A 51 15.81 -4.18 1.70
N PRO A 52 15.26 -4.76 0.62
CA PRO A 52 13.94 -5.38 0.65
C PRO A 52 13.86 -6.45 1.74
N ILE A 53 12.72 -6.49 2.43
CA ILE A 53 12.39 -7.55 3.38
C ILE A 53 11.68 -8.65 2.58
N ASP A 54 12.23 -9.86 2.61
CA ASP A 54 11.55 -11.03 2.06
C ASP A 54 10.52 -11.53 3.08
N ALA A 55 9.25 -11.25 2.83
CA ALA A 55 8.15 -11.71 3.67
C ALA A 55 7.58 -13.06 3.20
N SER A 56 8.04 -13.61 2.06
CA SER A 56 7.41 -14.78 1.44
C SER A 56 7.58 -16.06 2.24
N GLU A 57 8.71 -16.22 2.93
CA GLU A 57 8.98 -17.39 3.77
C GLU A 57 8.11 -17.43 5.04
N THR A 58 7.75 -16.26 5.58
CA THR A 58 6.99 -16.15 6.84
C THR A 58 5.49 -15.98 6.58
N CYS A 59 5.13 -15.18 5.58
CA CYS A 59 3.74 -14.89 5.22
C CYS A 59 3.29 -15.76 4.03
N THR A 60 3.06 -17.05 4.26
CA THR A 60 2.65 -18.02 3.22
C THR A 60 1.33 -17.66 2.53
N ASP A 61 0.41 -17.04 3.26
CA ASP A 61 -0.91 -16.61 2.78
C ASP A 61 -0.91 -15.16 2.25
N GLY A 62 0.27 -14.55 2.17
CA GLY A 62 0.50 -13.18 1.73
C GLY A 62 0.54 -12.16 2.88
N VAL A 63 0.79 -10.90 2.51
CA VAL A 63 0.91 -9.79 3.44
C VAL A 63 -0.42 -9.05 3.52
N ALA A 64 -0.89 -8.73 4.73
CA ALA A 64 -2.11 -7.95 4.97
C ALA A 64 -1.83 -6.45 5.09
N LYS A 65 -0.74 -6.09 5.78
CA LYS A 65 -0.38 -4.71 6.06
C LYS A 65 1.14 -4.52 6.09
N VAL A 66 1.63 -3.45 5.47
CA VAL A 66 3.00 -2.96 5.64
C VAL A 66 2.94 -1.55 6.21
N GLU A 67 3.59 -1.34 7.35
CA GLU A 67 3.71 -0.04 7.99
C GLU A 67 5.18 0.37 8.05
N THR A 68 5.50 1.52 7.47
CA THR A 68 6.84 2.12 7.51
C THR A 68 6.76 3.43 8.27
N LYS A 69 7.60 3.60 9.29
CA LYS A 69 7.65 4.84 10.06
C LYS A 69 9.06 5.25 10.46
N ILE A 70 9.29 6.55 10.63
CA ILE A 70 10.49 7.03 11.31
C ILE A 70 10.16 7.21 12.79
N SER A 71 10.70 6.32 13.63
CA SER A 71 10.61 6.43 15.08
C SER A 71 11.42 7.64 15.59
N PHE A 72 11.20 8.05 16.84
CA PHE A 72 12.01 9.11 17.45
C PHE A 72 13.52 8.82 17.40
N LEU A 73 13.93 7.60 17.73
CA LEU A 73 15.33 7.18 17.68
C LEU A 73 15.87 7.18 16.26
N ASN A 74 15.06 6.73 15.30
CA ASN A 74 15.44 6.75 13.89
C ASN A 74 15.65 8.19 13.42
N GLY A 75 14.72 9.10 13.76
CA GLY A 75 14.83 10.53 13.46
C GLY A 75 16.03 11.19 14.13
N LEU A 76 16.38 10.80 15.35
CA LEU A 76 17.58 11.27 16.04
C LEU A 76 18.86 10.84 15.31
N VAL A 77 18.96 9.58 14.89
CA VAL A 77 20.11 9.09 14.11
C VAL A 77 20.19 9.80 12.76
N SER A 78 19.05 9.99 12.08
CA SER A 78 18.99 10.80 10.87
C SER A 78 19.51 12.22 11.13
N ALA A 79 19.07 12.89 12.20
CA ALA A 79 19.52 14.23 12.52
C ALA A 79 21.03 14.30 12.81
N LEU A 80 21.57 13.37 13.60
CA LEU A 80 22.99 13.31 13.94
C LEU A 80 23.88 13.04 12.73
N THR A 81 23.36 12.32 11.74
CA THR A 81 24.08 12.00 10.50
C THR A 81 23.75 12.97 9.35
N PHE A 82 23.07 14.08 9.64
CA PHE A 82 22.58 15.04 8.62
C PHE A 82 21.79 14.36 7.49
N SER A 83 21.01 13.34 7.85
CA SER A 83 20.20 12.47 6.98
C SER A 83 20.99 11.72 5.91
N ILE A 84 22.32 11.62 6.02
CA ILE A 84 23.11 10.71 5.17
C ILE A 84 22.68 9.27 5.42
N VAL A 85 22.41 8.94 6.68
CA VAL A 85 21.80 7.68 7.10
C VAL A 85 20.38 7.99 7.53
N THR A 86 19.39 7.31 6.94
CA THR A 86 17.96 7.54 7.22
C THR A 86 17.31 6.23 7.64
N PRO A 87 17.53 5.77 8.88
CA PRO A 87 16.89 4.56 9.36
C PRO A 87 15.37 4.73 9.45
N MET A 88 14.64 3.64 9.29
CA MET A 88 13.20 3.57 9.45
C MET A 88 12.79 2.23 10.09
N HIS A 89 11.61 2.22 10.68
CA HIS A 89 10.98 1.05 11.30
C HIS A 89 9.93 0.53 10.33
N ILE A 90 10.12 -0.70 9.85
CA ILE A 90 9.18 -1.41 8.98
C ILE A 90 8.53 -2.53 9.77
N THR A 91 7.20 -2.60 9.73
CA THR A 91 6.41 -3.66 10.35
C THR A 91 5.54 -4.28 9.26
N VAL A 92 5.71 -5.58 9.03
CA VAL A 92 4.91 -6.36 8.07
C VAL A 92 3.99 -7.28 8.86
N THR A 93 2.68 -7.18 8.63
CA THR A 93 1.67 -8.06 9.23
C THR A 93 1.21 -9.06 8.17
N CYS A 94 1.36 -10.36 8.44
CA CYS A 94 0.91 -11.41 7.53
C CYS A 94 -0.62 -11.50 7.51
N ALA A 95 -1.17 -12.00 6.41
CA ALA A 95 -2.59 -12.31 6.30
C ALA A 95 -2.96 -13.57 7.09
N GLU A 96 -4.21 -13.66 7.53
CA GLU A 96 -4.75 -14.91 8.08
C GLU A 96 -4.82 -16.00 7.02
N PRO A 97 -4.62 -17.29 7.40
CA PRO A 97 -4.75 -18.40 6.48
C PRO A 97 -6.09 -18.41 5.76
N GLY A 98 -6.07 -18.55 4.44
CA GLY A 98 -7.28 -18.53 3.62
C GLY A 98 -7.92 -17.15 3.42
N SER A 99 -7.29 -16.06 3.88
CA SER A 99 -7.73 -14.71 3.53
C SER A 99 -7.48 -14.42 2.06
N THR A 100 -8.56 -14.32 1.29
CA THR A 100 -8.54 -13.73 -0.04
C THR A 100 -8.46 -12.21 0.09
N ALA A 101 -7.69 -11.55 -0.78
CA ALA A 101 -7.81 -10.11 -0.90
C ALA A 101 -9.22 -9.85 -1.43
N ASP A 102 -10.01 -9.06 -0.71
CA ASP A 102 -11.25 -8.53 -1.25
C ASP A 102 -10.88 -7.51 -2.32
N ALA A 103 -10.62 -7.98 -3.53
CA ALA A 103 -10.42 -7.10 -4.66
C ALA A 103 -11.75 -6.58 -5.24
N GLY A 104 -12.84 -6.66 -4.45
CA GLY A 104 -14.18 -6.24 -4.84
C GLY A 104 -14.83 -7.16 -5.87
N PHE A 105 -14.30 -8.37 -6.06
CA PHE A 105 -14.83 -9.35 -6.99
C PHE A 105 -15.93 -10.17 -6.30
N ASP A 106 -17.18 -9.69 -6.40
CA ASP A 106 -18.33 -10.56 -6.19
C ASP A 106 -18.38 -11.58 -7.35
N GLU A 107 -18.40 -12.88 -7.05
CA GLU A 107 -18.55 -13.94 -8.07
C GLU A 107 -19.87 -13.76 -8.85
N ASP A 108 -20.90 -13.22 -8.19
CA ASP A 108 -22.19 -12.80 -8.77
C ASP A 108 -22.08 -11.65 -9.79
N GLN A 109 -20.94 -10.95 -9.87
CA GLN A 109 -20.67 -9.82 -10.77
C GLN A 109 -19.70 -10.19 -11.91
N THR A 110 -19.45 -11.49 -12.13
CA THR A 110 -18.59 -11.97 -13.22
C THR A 110 -19.41 -12.63 -14.32
N ILE A 111 -19.32 -12.11 -15.55
CA ILE A 111 -19.91 -12.71 -16.74
C ILE A 111 -18.80 -13.43 -17.50
N THR A 112 -18.97 -14.74 -17.71
CA THR A 112 -18.06 -15.56 -18.50
C THR A 112 -18.44 -15.53 -19.98
N VAL A 113 -17.49 -15.21 -20.84
CA VAL A 113 -17.61 -15.23 -22.29
C VAL A 113 -17.16 -16.62 -22.80
N PRO A 114 -17.99 -17.32 -23.59
CA PRO A 114 -17.58 -18.56 -24.26
C PRO A 114 -16.35 -18.36 -25.17
N GLU A 115 -15.46 -19.35 -25.23
CA GLU A 115 -14.27 -19.34 -26.10
C GLU A 115 -14.61 -19.19 -27.61
N ASP A 116 -15.79 -19.66 -28.02
CA ASP A 116 -16.28 -19.63 -29.41
C ASP A 116 -17.25 -18.46 -29.69
N ALA A 117 -17.35 -17.48 -28.78
CA ALA A 117 -18.22 -16.34 -28.95
C ALA A 117 -17.85 -15.53 -30.21
N THR A 118 -18.85 -15.27 -31.02
CA THR A 118 -18.74 -14.41 -32.20
C THR A 118 -18.62 -12.93 -31.80
N ASP A 119 -18.15 -12.08 -32.72
CA ASP A 119 -18.04 -10.63 -32.49
C ASP A 119 -19.38 -9.98 -32.09
N ASP A 120 -20.49 -10.49 -32.63
CA ASP A 120 -21.84 -10.02 -32.31
C ASP A 120 -22.24 -10.43 -30.88
N GLU A 121 -21.97 -11.68 -30.48
CA GLU A 121 -22.23 -12.16 -29.11
C GLU A 121 -21.37 -11.42 -28.07
N LEU A 122 -20.12 -11.10 -28.41
CA LEU A 122 -19.26 -10.26 -27.57
C LEU A 122 -19.87 -8.89 -27.33
N GLN A 123 -20.33 -8.20 -28.38
CA GLN A 123 -20.95 -6.89 -28.25
C GLN A 123 -22.19 -6.93 -27.35
N GLU A 124 -23.02 -7.96 -27.46
CA GLU A 124 -24.19 -8.15 -26.61
C GLU A 124 -23.79 -8.37 -25.14
N ILE A 125 -22.78 -9.20 -24.88
CA ILE A 125 -22.29 -9.46 -23.52
C ILE A 125 -21.76 -8.18 -22.87
N TYR A 126 -20.94 -7.40 -23.57
CA TYR A 126 -20.40 -6.14 -23.03
C TYR A 126 -21.49 -5.08 -22.81
N LYS A 127 -22.49 -5.02 -23.70
CA LYS A 127 -23.64 -4.13 -23.51
C LYS A 127 -24.45 -4.53 -22.29
N TYR A 128 -24.73 -5.83 -22.13
CA TYR A 128 -25.44 -6.36 -20.96
C TYR A 128 -24.68 -6.11 -19.66
N ALA A 129 -23.36 -6.33 -19.65
CA ALA A 129 -22.49 -6.03 -18.52
C ALA A 129 -22.57 -4.54 -18.13
N SER A 130 -22.56 -3.65 -19.12
CA SER A 130 -22.66 -2.20 -18.90
C SER A 130 -24.01 -1.80 -18.29
N ASP A 131 -25.11 -2.37 -18.78
CA ASP A 131 -26.45 -2.10 -18.25
C ASP A 131 -26.58 -2.58 -16.80
N LEU A 132 -26.02 -3.75 -16.47
CA LEU A 132 -25.98 -4.25 -15.10
C LEU A 132 -25.15 -3.36 -14.17
N ALA A 133 -23.98 -2.90 -14.64
CA ALA A 133 -23.13 -2.02 -13.84
C ALA A 133 -23.83 -0.72 -13.47
N VAL A 134 -24.53 -0.10 -14.43
CA VAL A 134 -25.33 1.12 -14.19
C VAL A 134 -26.51 0.85 -13.26
N LYS A 135 -27.19 -0.29 -13.43
CA LYS A 135 -28.38 -0.63 -12.63
C LYS A 135 -28.04 -0.91 -11.16
N HIS A 136 -26.90 -1.56 -10.92
CA HIS A 136 -26.49 -1.99 -9.58
C HIS A 136 -25.53 -1.02 -8.89
N ASP A 137 -25.05 0.00 -9.59
CA ASP A 137 -24.03 0.96 -9.11
C ASP A 137 -22.77 0.23 -8.60
N LYS A 138 -22.38 -0.83 -9.32
CA LYS A 138 -21.25 -1.71 -8.99
C LYS A 138 -20.51 -2.13 -10.26
N PRO A 139 -19.19 -2.39 -10.20
CA PRO A 139 -18.44 -2.91 -11.34
C PRO A 139 -18.93 -4.31 -11.75
N ILE A 140 -18.92 -4.61 -13.06
CA ILE A 140 -19.21 -5.94 -13.60
C ILE A 140 -17.99 -6.38 -14.42
N TYR A 141 -17.48 -7.58 -14.14
CA TYR A 141 -16.28 -8.12 -14.77
C TYR A 141 -16.66 -9.06 -15.89
N VAL A 142 -16.01 -8.89 -17.05
CA VAL A 142 -16.16 -9.77 -18.21
C VAL A 142 -14.87 -10.57 -18.37
N SER A 143 -14.95 -11.89 -18.24
CA SER A 143 -13.82 -12.80 -18.32
C SER A 143 -14.02 -13.79 -19.46
N HIS A 144 -12.98 -14.03 -20.25
CA HIS A 144 -12.91 -15.18 -21.14
C HIS A 144 -12.52 -16.41 -20.34
N LYS A 145 -13.10 -17.56 -20.69
CA LYS A 145 -12.77 -18.85 -20.08
C LYS A 145 -12.71 -19.93 -21.14
#